data_AF-A0A6S6XJX4-F1
#
_entry.id   AF-A0A6S6XJX4-F1
#
_cell.length_a   1.000
_cell.length_b   1.000
_cell.length_c   1.000
_cell.angle_alpha   90.00
_cell.angle_beta   90.00
_cell.angle_gamma   90.00
#
_symmetry.space_group_name_H-M   'P 1'
#
loop_
_entity.id
_entity.type
_entity.pdbx_description
1 polymer ?
#
loop_
_entity_poly.entity_id
_entity_poly.type
_entity_poly.pdbx_seq_one_letter_code
_entity_poly.pdbx_strand_id
1 'polypeptide(L)'
;MKITPTLEENLKLLDSFLKLSDNWNGYGAKSFSPVLIQKIKDIIKDLEIQLFIFPTSNATVQLAYWKDLGCYVEFEISESDEMHLYVENYDGKTAELDVPCTAEMINRAMHKYFLD
;
A
#
# COMPACT_ATOMS: atom_id res chain seq x y z
N MET A 1 16.97 -9.00 10.85
CA MET A 1 15.56 -9.16 11.28
C MET A 1 14.76 -8.17 10.47
N LYS A 2 13.90 -8.63 9.55
CA LYS A 2 13.05 -7.71 8.78
C LYS A 2 11.89 -7.34 9.66
N ILE A 3 11.86 -6.09 10.10
CA ILE A 3 10.78 -5.57 10.93
C ILE A 3 9.79 -4.94 9.94
N THR A 4 8.80 -5.71 9.53
CA THR A 4 7.58 -5.14 8.95
C THR A 4 6.85 -4.37 10.03
N PRO A 5 6.08 -3.32 9.68
CA PRO A 5 5.23 -2.66 10.67
C PRO A 5 4.24 -3.67 11.27
N THR A 6 3.76 -3.40 12.47
CA THR A 6 2.64 -4.11 13.07
C THR A 6 1.32 -3.54 12.56
N LEU A 7 0.23 -4.31 12.71
CA LEU A 7 -1.11 -3.81 12.37
C LEU A 7 -1.45 -2.54 13.19
N GLU A 8 -1.06 -2.50 14.46
CA GLU A 8 -1.30 -1.34 15.33
C GLU A 8 -0.57 -0.08 14.85
N GLU A 9 0.70 -0.21 14.42
CA GLU A 9 1.47 0.90 13.85
C GLU A 9 0.83 1.42 12.57
N ASN A 10 0.41 0.53 11.67
CA ASN A 10 -0.25 0.89 10.42
C ASN A 10 -1.61 1.55 10.64
N LEU A 11 -2.42 1.08 11.60
CA LEU A 11 -3.69 1.72 11.95
C LEU A 11 -3.48 3.15 12.47
N LYS A 12 -2.49 3.38 13.35
CA LYS A 12 -2.13 4.72 13.85
C LYS A 12 -1.61 5.63 12.74
N LEU A 13 -0.83 5.09 11.81
CA LEU A 13 -0.32 5.83 10.66
C LEU A 13 -1.48 6.28 9.76
N LEU A 14 -2.42 5.39 9.45
CA LEU A 14 -3.62 5.70 8.68
C LEU A 14 -4.49 6.77 9.35
N ASP A 15 -4.62 6.75 10.69
CA ASP A 15 -5.29 7.82 11.45
C ASP A 15 -4.60 9.18 11.31
N SER A 16 -3.28 9.20 11.12
CA SER A 16 -2.54 10.44 10.93
C SER A 16 -2.81 11.08 9.56
N PHE A 17 -3.13 10.29 8.53
CA PHE A 17 -3.42 10.80 7.18
C PHE A 17 -4.68 11.67 7.14
N LEU A 18 -5.66 11.39 8.01
CA LEU A 18 -6.88 12.20 8.15
C LEU A 18 -6.61 13.62 8.68
N LYS A 19 -5.41 13.87 9.21
CA LYS A 19 -4.99 15.20 9.71
C LYS A 19 -4.25 16.01 8.65
N LEU A 20 -3.93 15.41 7.50
CA LEU A 20 -3.25 16.08 6.40
C LEU A 20 -4.27 16.94 5.63
N SER A 21 -4.12 18.26 5.73
CA SER A 21 -4.88 19.20 4.92
C SER A 21 -4.44 19.19 3.46
N ASP A 22 -5.21 19.81 2.59
CA ASP A 22 -4.72 20.14 1.24
C ASP A 22 -3.37 20.86 1.31
N ASN A 23 -2.52 20.57 0.32
CA ASN A 23 -1.14 21.01 0.19
C ASN A 23 -0.19 20.55 1.32
N TRP A 24 -0.46 19.41 1.98
CA TRP A 24 0.37 18.90 3.08
C TRP A 24 1.85 18.65 2.72
N ASN A 25 2.16 18.45 1.43
CA ASN A 25 3.51 18.26 0.94
C ASN A 25 4.16 19.55 0.37
N GLY A 26 3.44 20.68 0.33
CA GLY A 26 3.92 21.93 -0.28
C GLY A 26 3.87 21.98 -1.81
N TYR A 27 3.41 20.92 -2.47
CA TYR A 27 3.35 20.76 -3.93
C TYR A 27 1.93 20.44 -4.45
N GLY A 28 0.90 20.87 -3.73
CA GLY A 28 -0.50 20.75 -4.14
C GLY A 28 -1.17 19.42 -3.84
N ALA A 29 -0.57 18.56 -3.00
CA ALA A 29 -1.18 17.29 -2.63
C ALA A 29 -2.57 17.45 -2.02
N LYS A 30 -3.45 16.49 -2.31
CA LYS A 30 -4.81 16.48 -1.77
C LYS A 30 -4.86 15.83 -0.40
N SER A 31 -5.79 16.30 0.43
CA SER A 31 -6.16 15.64 1.69
C SER A 31 -6.80 14.28 1.42
N PHE A 32 -6.79 13.41 2.45
CA PHE A 32 -7.31 12.05 2.36
C PHE A 32 -8.78 11.97 2.77
N SER A 33 -9.57 11.26 1.97
CA SER A 33 -10.96 10.95 2.29
C SER A 33 -11.05 9.93 3.45
N PRO A 34 -11.96 10.13 4.43
CA PRO A 34 -12.24 9.13 5.46
C PRO A 34 -12.67 7.77 4.90
N VAL A 35 -13.34 7.75 3.74
CA VAL A 35 -13.79 6.52 3.09
C VAL A 35 -12.61 5.69 2.62
N LEU A 36 -11.64 6.33 1.93
CA LEU A 36 -10.39 5.68 1.52
C LEU A 36 -9.63 5.12 2.71
N ILE A 37 -9.42 5.93 3.75
CA ILE A 37 -8.68 5.49 4.93
C ILE A 37 -9.37 4.31 5.62
N GLN A 38 -10.70 4.35 5.75
CA GLN A 38 -11.44 3.24 6.34
C GLN A 38 -11.33 1.96 5.49
N LYS A 39 -11.45 2.07 4.17
CA LYS A 39 -11.26 0.95 3.24
C LYS A 39 -9.90 0.29 3.43
N ILE A 40 -8.83 1.07 3.49
CA ILE A 40 -7.46 0.53 3.68
C ILE A 40 -7.34 -0.14 5.05
N LYS A 41 -7.89 0.46 6.11
CA LYS A 41 -7.92 -0.16 7.45
C LYS A 41 -8.60 -1.53 7.44
N ASP A 42 -9.66 -1.69 6.65
CA ASP A 42 -10.36 -2.96 6.55
C ASP A 42 -9.54 -3.99 5.76
N ILE A 43 -8.87 -3.58 4.67
CA ILE A 43 -7.96 -4.44 3.92
C ILE A 43 -6.78 -4.92 4.79
N ILE A 44 -6.11 -4.03 5.53
CA ILE A 44 -4.88 -4.39 6.25
C ILE A 44 -5.11 -5.34 7.42
N LYS A 45 -6.34 -5.46 7.93
CA LYS A 45 -6.68 -6.41 9.02
C LYS A 45 -6.54 -7.87 8.57
N ASP A 46 -6.74 -8.12 7.27
CA ASP A 46 -6.76 -9.46 6.69
C ASP A 46 -5.47 -9.79 5.93
N LEU A 47 -4.42 -8.96 6.08
CA LEU A 47 -3.11 -9.22 5.48
C LEU A 47 -2.29 -10.17 6.36
N GLU A 48 -1.70 -11.19 5.72
CA GLU A 48 -0.82 -12.15 6.40
C GLU A 48 0.51 -11.51 6.85
N ILE A 49 0.96 -10.51 6.09
CA ILE A 49 2.12 -9.68 6.42
C ILE A 49 1.74 -8.22 6.21
N GLN A 50 2.05 -7.40 7.21
CA GLN A 50 1.86 -5.96 7.11
C GLN A 50 2.90 -5.32 6.19
N LEU A 51 2.41 -4.46 5.31
CA LEU A 51 3.22 -3.72 4.34
C LEU A 51 3.51 -2.32 4.88
N PHE A 52 4.55 -1.67 4.38
CA PHE A 52 4.79 -0.26 4.67
C PHE A 52 3.76 0.60 3.95
N ILE A 53 3.23 1.61 4.64
CA ILE A 53 2.16 2.48 4.11
C ILE A 53 2.71 3.87 3.87
N PHE A 54 2.46 4.43 2.68
CA PHE A 54 2.89 5.77 2.30
C PHE A 54 1.73 6.58 1.72
N PRO A 55 1.60 7.88 2.07
CA PRO A 55 0.66 8.77 1.40
C PRO A 55 1.22 9.19 0.03
N THR A 56 0.37 9.30 -0.99
CA THR A 56 0.74 9.91 -2.28
C THR A 56 0.17 11.32 -2.41
N SER A 57 0.71 12.11 -3.35
CA SER A 57 0.18 13.46 -3.62
C SER A 57 -1.22 13.47 -4.24
N ASN A 58 -1.66 12.35 -4.81
CA ASN A 58 -2.89 12.23 -5.59
C ASN A 58 -4.08 11.70 -4.77
N ALA A 59 -4.02 11.82 -3.44
CA ALA A 59 -5.01 11.25 -2.51
C ALA A 59 -5.21 9.73 -2.69
N THR A 60 -4.15 9.02 -3.05
CA THR A 60 -4.07 7.56 -3.00
C THR A 60 -3.08 7.15 -1.91
N VAL A 61 -3.16 5.90 -1.46
CA VAL A 61 -2.26 5.35 -0.45
C VAL A 61 -1.53 4.15 -1.02
N GLN A 62 -0.22 4.12 -0.84
CA GLN A 62 0.64 3.07 -1.35
C GLN A 62 0.98 2.09 -0.23
N LEU A 63 0.75 0.81 -0.46
CA LEU A 63 1.23 -0.28 0.38
C LEU A 63 2.42 -0.92 -0.32
N ALA A 64 3.59 -0.94 0.31
CA ALA A 64 4.81 -1.42 -0.32
C ALA A 64 5.61 -2.41 0.54
N TYR A 65 6.31 -3.30 -0.14
CA TYR A 65 7.25 -4.24 0.47
C TYR A 65 8.46 -4.44 -0.42
N TRP A 66 9.61 -4.65 0.22
CA TRP A 66 10.85 -4.95 -0.49
C TRP A 66 11.68 -5.98 0.26
N LYS A 67 12.47 -6.71 -0.51
CA LYS A 67 13.46 -7.67 -0.02
C LYS A 67 14.82 -7.31 -0.61
N ASP A 68 15.89 -7.64 0.13
CA ASP A 68 17.26 -7.49 -0.35
C ASP A 68 17.39 -8.13 -1.74
N LEU A 69 18.25 -7.57 -2.59
CA LEU A 69 18.45 -7.92 -4.01
C LEU A 69 17.47 -7.27 -5.02
N GLY A 70 16.79 -6.18 -4.63
CA GLY A 70 16.06 -5.33 -5.58
C GLY A 70 14.66 -5.82 -5.95
N CYS A 71 14.10 -6.79 -5.22
CA CYS A 71 12.70 -7.16 -5.38
C CYS A 71 11.80 -6.19 -4.63
N TYR A 72 10.83 -5.61 -5.34
CA TYR A 72 9.91 -4.58 -4.87
C TYR A 72 8.48 -4.89 -5.30
N VAL A 73 7.52 -4.60 -4.42
CA VAL A 73 6.10 -4.58 -4.76
C VAL A 73 5.44 -3.37 -4.14
N GLU A 74 4.55 -2.75 -4.89
CA GLU A 74 3.64 -1.72 -4.41
C GLU A 74 2.21 -1.96 -4.89
N PHE A 75 1.26 -1.56 -4.05
CA PHE A 75 -0.16 -1.49 -4.34
C PHE A 75 -0.62 -0.05 -4.09
N GLU A 76 -0.97 0.69 -5.13
CA GLU A 76 -1.55 2.02 -5.00
C GLU A 76 -3.07 1.92 -4.94
N ILE A 77 -3.62 2.32 -3.80
CA ILE A 77 -5.05 2.18 -3.47
C ILE A 77 -5.72 3.56 -3.53
N SER A 78 -6.75 3.64 -4.35
CA SER A 78 -7.70 4.75 -4.40
C SER A 78 -9.06 4.33 -3.84
N GLU A 79 -10.07 5.19 -3.96
CA GLU A 79 -11.45 4.83 -3.64
C GLU A 79 -12.04 3.77 -4.59
N SER A 80 -11.45 3.57 -5.78
CA SER A 80 -11.88 2.58 -6.79
C SER A 80 -11.81 1.14 -6.29
N ASP A 81 -12.70 0.26 -6.77
CA ASP A 81 -12.67 -1.17 -6.46
C ASP A 81 -11.44 -1.91 -7.04
N GLU A 82 -10.63 -1.21 -7.84
CA GLU A 82 -9.33 -1.67 -8.35
C GLU A 82 -8.18 -0.91 -7.68
N MET A 83 -7.06 -1.60 -7.48
CA MET A 83 -5.78 -1.03 -7.06
C MET A 83 -4.74 -1.27 -8.14
N HIS A 84 -3.78 -0.35 -8.24
CA HIS A 84 -2.68 -0.50 -9.17
C HIS A 84 -1.56 -1.31 -8.53
N LEU A 85 -1.19 -2.43 -9.13
CA LEU A 85 -0.09 -3.29 -8.69
C LEU A 85 1.13 -3.04 -9.58
N TYR A 86 2.25 -2.69 -8.95
CA TYR A 86 3.56 -2.69 -9.58
C TYR A 86 4.53 -3.64 -8.85
N VAL A 87 5.30 -4.41 -9.62
CA VAL A 87 6.30 -5.36 -9.12
C VAL A 87 7.58 -5.19 -9.92
N GLU A 88 8.71 -5.16 -9.24
CA GLU A 88 10.05 -5.24 -9.83
C GLU A 88 10.78 -6.46 -9.25
N ASN A 89 11.31 -7.31 -10.12
CA ASN A 89 12.16 -8.45 -9.73
C ASN A 89 13.64 -8.15 -9.98
N TYR A 90 14.52 -8.86 -9.28
CA TYR A 90 15.97 -8.72 -9.42
C TYR A 90 16.50 -8.90 -10.86
N ASP A 91 15.77 -9.61 -11.73
CA ASP A 91 16.13 -9.84 -13.13
C ASP A 91 15.63 -8.75 -14.08
N GLY A 92 15.07 -7.66 -13.54
CA GLY A 92 14.50 -6.55 -14.29
C GLY A 92 13.12 -6.82 -14.88
N LYS A 93 12.50 -7.98 -14.60
CA LYS A 93 11.11 -8.23 -15.01
C LYS A 93 10.17 -7.45 -14.12
N THR A 94 9.30 -6.68 -14.77
CA THR A 94 8.23 -5.94 -14.12
C THR A 94 6.86 -6.54 -14.37
N ALA A 95 5.94 -6.33 -13.44
CA ALA A 95 4.52 -6.48 -13.67
C ALA A 95 3.83 -5.17 -13.26
N GLU A 96 2.94 -4.67 -14.10
CA GLU A 96 2.19 -3.44 -13.88
C GLU A 96 0.77 -3.66 -14.40
N LEU A 97 -0.20 -3.67 -13.49
CA LEU A 97 -1.59 -3.97 -13.83
C LEU A 97 -2.56 -3.47 -12.75
N ASP A 98 -3.79 -3.18 -13.17
CA ASP A 98 -4.89 -2.97 -12.23
C ASP A 98 -5.50 -4.32 -11.84
N VAL A 99 -5.73 -4.49 -10.53
CA VAL A 99 -6.27 -5.71 -9.93
C VAL A 99 -7.35 -5.38 -8.91
N PRO A 100 -8.26 -6.31 -8.59
CA PRO A 100 -9.25 -6.12 -7.52
C PRO A 100 -8.58 -5.68 -6.20
N CYS A 101 -9.10 -4.62 -5.60
CA CYS A 101 -8.60 -4.03 -4.36
C CYS A 101 -9.10 -4.84 -3.15
N THR A 102 -8.50 -6.02 -2.93
CA THR A 102 -8.86 -6.92 -1.83
C THR A 102 -7.62 -7.43 -1.09
N ALA A 103 -7.77 -7.75 0.19
CA ALA A 103 -6.71 -8.37 0.99
C ALA A 103 -6.26 -9.71 0.37
N GLU A 104 -7.19 -10.51 -0.18
CA GLU A 104 -6.89 -11.75 -0.89
C GLU A 104 -5.92 -11.52 -2.05
N MET A 105 -6.15 -10.48 -2.86
CA MET A 105 -5.27 -10.17 -3.99
C MET A 105 -3.88 -9.73 -3.54
N ILE A 106 -3.80 -8.93 -2.47
CA ILE A 106 -2.53 -8.52 -1.87
C ILE A 106 -1.78 -9.76 -1.36
N ASN A 107 -2.41 -10.60 -0.54
CA ASN A 107 -1.79 -11.82 -0.02
C ASN A 107 -1.33 -12.74 -1.16
N ARG A 108 -2.15 -12.94 -2.20
CA ARG A 108 -1.78 -13.74 -3.38
C ARG A 108 -0.56 -13.19 -4.10
N ALA A 109 -0.47 -11.87 -4.27
CA ALA A 109 0.71 -11.25 -4.87
C ALA A 109 1.94 -11.41 -3.96
N MET A 110 1.79 -11.21 -2.65
CA MET A 110 2.86 -11.43 -1.68
C MET A 110 3.40 -12.86 -1.71
N HIS A 111 2.52 -13.87 -1.78
CA HIS A 111 2.90 -15.26 -1.99
C HIS A 111 3.68 -15.46 -3.27
N LYS A 112 3.12 -15.02 -4.41
CA LYS A 112 3.73 -15.19 -5.73
C LYS A 112 5.14 -14.62 -5.85
N TYR A 113 5.44 -13.52 -5.16
CA TYR A 113 6.69 -12.78 -5.37
C TYR A 113 7.66 -12.81 -4.17
N PHE A 114 7.20 -13.10 -2.94
CA PHE A 114 8.03 -12.95 -1.73
C PHE A 114 7.96 -14.09 -0.72
N LEU A 115 6.84 -14.83 -0.63
CA LEU A 115 6.60 -15.79 0.45
C LEU A 115 6.64 -17.26 0.01
N ASP A 116 6.47 -17.55 -1.29
CA ASP A 116 6.53 -18.91 -1.86
C ASP A 116 7.69 -19.10 -2.86
#